data_AF-A0AAJ2DBF0-F1
#
_entry.id   AF-A0AAJ2DBF0-F1
#
_cell.length_a   1.000
_cell.length_b   1.000
_cell.length_c   1.000
_cell.angle_alpha   90.00
_cell.angle_beta   90.00
_cell.angle_gamma   90.00
#
_symmetry.space_group_name_H-M   'P 1'
#
loop_
_entity.id
_entity.type
_entity.pdbx_description
1 polymer ?
#
loop_
_entity_poly.entity_id
_entity_poly.type
_entity_poly.pdbx_seq_one_letter_code
_entity_poly.pdbx_strand_id
1 'polypeptide(L)' 'MNNLQSPALLSLDEYALVSVKDLAKLLGYKPQTIRKWLSQDKLPEGLVRPRKIGKRNCWLKSDVISFIRTLHCVN' A
#
# COMPACT_ATOMS: atom_id res chain seq x y z
N MET A 1 18.12 27.66 16.55
CA MET A 1 18.20 26.45 15.70
C MET A 1 17.21 25.44 16.26
N ASN A 2 15.94 25.56 15.87
CA ASN A 2 14.90 24.66 16.35
C ASN A 2 14.49 23.77 15.18
N ASN A 3 15.00 22.54 15.21
CA ASN A 3 14.51 21.42 14.41
C ASN A 3 13.07 21.08 14.84
N LEU A 4 12.35 20.44 13.91
CA LEU A 4 11.02 19.83 14.03
C LEU A 4 9.85 20.73 13.59
N GLN A 5 9.84 21.09 12.30
CA GLN A 5 8.60 21.24 11.55
C GLN A 5 8.77 20.63 10.16
N SER A 6 8.28 19.42 9.96
CA SER A 6 7.50 19.12 8.76
C SER A 6 6.69 17.82 8.92
N PRO A 7 5.39 17.91 9.28
CA PRO A 7 4.44 16.82 9.05
C PRO A 7 4.07 16.69 7.55
N ALA A 8 4.87 17.23 6.63
CA ALA A 8 4.61 17.24 5.19
C ALA A 8 4.83 15.89 4.49
N LEU A 9 5.26 14.82 5.16
CA LEU A 9 5.30 13.49 4.53
C LEU A 9 3.91 12.82 4.43
N LEU A 10 2.88 13.39 5.06
CA LEU A 10 1.52 12.82 5.10
C LEU A 10 0.49 13.56 4.22
N SER A 11 0.88 14.61 3.50
CA SER A 11 -0.03 15.42 2.68
C SER A 11 0.67 15.71 1.35
N LEU A 12 0.35 15.08 0.23
CA LEU A 12 -0.72 15.53 -0.67
C LEU A 12 -0.97 14.48 -1.77
N ASP A 13 -1.32 13.24 -1.43
CA ASP A 13 -1.84 12.36 -2.47
C ASP A 13 -2.57 11.15 -1.86
N GLU A 14 -3.71 11.40 -1.22
CA GLU A 14 -4.65 10.32 -0.86
C GLU A 14 -5.10 9.55 -2.11
N TYR A 15 -5.07 10.22 -3.26
CA TYR A 15 -5.30 9.67 -4.60
C TYR A 15 -4.05 9.08 -5.26
N ALA A 16 -2.87 9.12 -4.60
CA ALA A 16 -1.70 8.47 -5.17
C ALA A 16 -1.95 6.99 -5.35
N LEU A 17 -1.42 6.51 -6.47
CA LEU A 17 -1.48 5.11 -6.84
C LEU A 17 -0.22 4.42 -6.37
N VAL A 18 -0.41 3.42 -5.52
CA VAL A 18 0.64 2.53 -5.03
C VAL A 18 0.75 1.37 -6.01
N SER A 19 1.93 1.18 -6.61
CA SER A 19 2.18 0.04 -7.49
C SER A 19 2.47 -1.23 -6.67
N VAL A 20 2.47 -2.39 -7.33
CA VAL A 20 2.91 -3.66 -6.72
C VAL A 20 4.29 -3.56 -6.05
N LYS A 21 5.22 -2.80 -6.64
CA LYS A 21 6.57 -2.65 -6.08
C LYS A 21 6.54 -1.83 -4.79
N ASP A 22 5.78 -0.75 -4.79
CA ASP A 22 5.67 0.15 -3.65
C ASP A 22 4.90 -0.50 -2.51
N LEU A 23 3.81 -1.21 -2.82
CA LEU A 23 3.06 -2.00 -1.84
C LEU A 23 3.95 -3.04 -1.16
N ALA A 24 4.74 -3.77 -1.96
CA ALA A 24 5.66 -4.76 -1.44
C ALA A 24 6.70 -4.14 -0.49
N LYS A 25 7.23 -2.97 -0.84
CA LYS A 25 8.17 -2.22 0.00
C LYS A 25 7.52 -1.76 1.31
N LEU A 26 6.28 -1.26 1.25
CA LEU A 26 5.53 -0.80 2.41
C LEU A 26 5.20 -1.94 3.39
N LEU A 27 4.88 -3.12 2.87
CA LEU A 27 4.56 -4.31 3.67
C LEU A 27 5.80 -5.14 4.06
N GLY A 28 6.99 -4.79 3.57
CA GLY A 28 8.21 -5.57 3.80
C GLY A 28 8.28 -6.91 3.04
N TYR A 29 7.48 -7.09 1.99
CA TYR A 29 7.49 -8.30 1.16
C TYR A 29 8.26 -8.11 -0.14
N LYS A 30 8.55 -9.24 -0.82
CA LYS A 30 9.06 -9.21 -2.20
C LYS A 30 7.90 -8.93 -3.17
N PRO A 31 8.10 -8.16 -4.25
CA PRO A 31 7.06 -7.93 -5.27
C PRO A 31 6.49 -9.22 -5.89
N GLN A 32 7.28 -10.30 -5.91
CA GLN A 32 6.85 -11.63 -6.33
C GLN A 32 5.74 -12.20 -5.44
N THR A 33 5.80 -11.95 -4.13
CA THR A 33 4.76 -12.39 -3.17
C THR A 33 3.43 -11.74 -3.50
N ILE A 34 3.42 -10.42 -3.70
CA ILE A 34 2.22 -9.68 -4.08
C ILE A 34 1.66 -10.21 -5.41
N ARG A 35 2.51 -10.44 -6.43
CA ARG A 35 2.07 -11.03 -7.71
C ARG A 35 1.46 -12.42 -7.53
N LYS A 36 2.02 -13.25 -6.64
CA LYS A 36 1.50 -14.59 -6.33
C LYS A 36 0.12 -14.51 -5.66
N TRP A 37 -0.08 -13.57 -4.73
CA TRP A 37 -1.40 -13.32 -4.13
C TRP A 37 -2.44 -12.95 -5.19
N LEU A 38 -2.07 -12.07 -6.12
CA LEU A 38 -2.94 -11.68 -7.22
C LEU A 38 -3.26 -12.83 -8.18
N SER A 39 -2.27 -13.67 -8.53
CA SER A 39 -2.49 -14.79 -9.45
C SER A 39 -3.29 -15.94 -8.83
N GLN A 40 -3.22 -16.09 -7.49
CA GLN A 40 -3.92 -17.15 -6.75
C GLN A 40 -5.26 -16.67 -6.18
N ASP A 41 -5.64 -15.42 -6.42
CA ASP A 41 -6.78 -14.74 -5.80
C ASP A 41 -6.83 -14.85 -4.27
N LYS A 42 -5.64 -14.90 -3.66
CA LYS A 42 -5.40 -15.04 -2.21
C LYS A 42 -4.79 -13.77 -1.65
N LEU A 43 -5.52 -12.65 -1.75
CA LEU A 43 -5.11 -11.42 -1.08
C LEU A 43 -5.30 -11.53 0.43
N PRO A 44 -4.45 -10.88 1.24
CA PRO A 44 -4.68 -10.77 2.68
C PRO A 44 -6.05 -10.17 2.97
N GLU A 45 -6.69 -10.70 4.00
CA GLU A 45 -7.97 -10.19 4.47
C GLU A 45 -7.81 -8.73 4.93
N GLY A 46 -8.69 -7.85 4.43
CA GLY A 46 -8.60 -6.40 4.65
C GLY A 46 -7.79 -5.63 3.60
N LEU A 47 -7.04 -6.27 2.71
CA LEU A 47 -6.41 -5.59 1.58
C LEU A 47 -7.38 -5.54 0.38
N VAL A 48 -7.72 -4.33 -0.08
CA VAL A 48 -8.59 -4.15 -1.24
C VAL A 48 -7.96 -4.74 -2.52
N ARG A 49 -8.80 -5.18 -3.46
CA ARG A 49 -8.30 -5.65 -4.77
C ARG A 49 -7.70 -4.48 -5.55
N PRO A 50 -6.59 -4.70 -6.31
CA PRO A 50 -6.00 -3.63 -7.10
C PRO A 50 -6.95 -3.18 -8.21
N ARG A 51 -6.89 -1.90 -8.53
CA ARG A 51 -7.44 -1.34 -9.76
C ARG A 51 -6.42 -1.52 -10.88
N LYS A 52 -6.88 -1.98 -12.05
CA LYS A 52 -6.05 -2.01 -13.26
C LYS A 52 -6.00 -0.62 -13.88
N ILE A 53 -4.79 -0.08 -14.02
CA ILE A 53 -4.53 1.18 -14.71
C ILE A 53 -3.57 0.84 -15.86
N GLY A 54 -4.13 0.73 -17.06
CA GLY A 54 -3.47 0.12 -18.21
C GLY A 54 -3.08 -1.34 -17.93
N LYS A 55 -1.77 -1.64 -17.98
CA LYS A 55 -1.21 -2.98 -17.73
C LYS A 55 -0.72 -3.18 -16.28
N ARG A 56 -0.91 -2.19 -15.39
CA ARG A 56 -0.38 -2.22 -14.02
C ARG A 56 -1.51 -2.39 -13.01
N ASN A 57 -1.24 -3.19 -11.97
CA ASN A 57 -2.09 -3.30 -10.79
C ASN A 57 -1.67 -2.21 -9.81
N CYS A 58 -2.62 -1.36 -9.45
CA CYS A 58 -2.41 -0.22 -8.57
C CYS A 58 -3.45 -0.21 -7.45
N TRP A 59 -3.06 0.31 -6.29
CA TRP A 59 -3.95 0.54 -5.15
C TRP A 59 -4.01 2.03 -4.84
N LEU A 60 -5.12 2.47 -4.24
CA LEU A 60 -5.12 3.79 -3.63
C LEU A 60 -4.23 3.76 -2.39
N LYS A 61 -3.44 4.81 -2.22
CA LYS A 61 -2.56 4.95 -1.07
C LYS A 61 -3.36 4.96 0.24
N SER A 62 -4.54 5.58 0.25
CA SER A 62 -5.47 5.56 1.40
C SER A 62 -5.84 4.14 1.84
N ASP A 63 -6.22 3.28 0.89
CA ASP A 63 -6.59 1.88 1.17
C ASP A 63 -5.41 1.09 1.73
N VAL A 64 -4.21 1.27 1.15
CA VAL A 64 -2.99 0.61 1.62
C VAL A 64 -2.63 1.06 3.05
N ILE A 65 -2.72 2.36 3.34
CA ILE A 65 -2.48 2.88 4.68
C ILE A 65 -3.50 2.34 5.68
N SER A 66 -4.78 2.28 5.30
CA SER A 66 -5.85 1.72 6.13
C SER A 66 -5.58 0.25 6.45
N PHE A 67 -5.16 -0.54 5.46
CA PHE A 67 -4.76 -1.93 5.66
C PHE A 67 -3.57 -2.06 6.62
N ILE A 68 -2.51 -1.27 6.42
CA ILE A 68 -1.34 -1.27 7.31
C ILE A 68 -1.74 -0.90 8.75
N ARG A 69 -2.59 0.11 8.93
CA ARG A 69 -3.12 0.48 10.25
C ARG A 69 -3.89 -0.67 10.89
N THR A 70 -4.68 -1.41 10.10
CA THR A 70 -5.42 -2.58 10.59
C THR A 70 -4.47 -3.68 11.05
N LEU A 71 -3.37 -3.95 10.32
CA LEU A 71 -2.35 -4.91 10.75
C LEU A 71 -1.70 -4.54 12.09
N HIS A 72 -1.47 -3.24 12.34
CA HIS A 72 -0.84 -2.77 13.57
C HIS A 72 -1.81 -2.62 14.76
N CYS A 73 -3.13 -2.65 14.52
CA CYS A 73 -4.14 -2.52 15.58
C CYS A 73 -4.54 -3.89 16.20
N VAL A 74 -4.18 -4.99 15.55
CA VAL A 74 -4.53 -6.37 15.97
C VAL A 74 -3.42 -7.02 16.82
N ASN A 75 -2.40 -6.26 17.26
CA ASN A 75 -1.33 -6.73 18.15
C ASN A 75 -1.38 -6.07 19.53
#